data_AF-A0A970R2U0-F1
#
_entry.id   AF-A0A970R2U0-F1
#
_cell.length_a   1.000
_cell.length_b   1.000
_cell.length_c   1.000
_cell.angle_alpha   90.00
_cell.angle_beta   90.00
_cell.angle_gamma   90.00
#
_symmetry.space_group_name_H-M   'P 1'
#
loop_
_entity.id
_entity.type
_entity.pdbx_description
1 polymer ?
#
loop_
_entity_poly.entity_id
_entity_poly.type
_entity_poly.pdbx_seq_one_letter_code
_entity_poly.pdbx_strand_id
1 'polypeptide(L)'
;MANNKQVVKKKKGKAFKIAVSVFLILAVAGFLVISLMYNLFSVRDSLLKTAYSMDPDFVAAGQLRDQLAQKETELADRESKVSAEEQRLAELKKKLDERKKELDQRESESIPIYRRPMTEDELGDMKSIGKIYAEMQPEDAAAILISLYSTEDMAAVLYHMSEKSSAAILSAMDTTVAAEITDMLLHE
;
A
#
# COMPACT_ATOMS: atom_id res chain seq x y z
N MET A 1 -89.30 -59.47 60.08
CA MET A 1 -89.19 -59.17 58.64
C MET A 1 -88.16 -58.08 58.46
N ALA A 2 -87.07 -58.41 57.77
CA ALA A 2 -85.94 -57.52 57.50
C ALA A 2 -86.24 -56.61 56.30
N ASN A 3 -85.69 -55.39 56.27
CA ASN A 3 -85.22 -54.84 55.01
C ASN A 3 -84.01 -53.90 55.19
N ASN A 4 -82.90 -54.43 54.73
CA ASN A 4 -81.59 -53.83 54.54
C ASN A 4 -81.51 -53.33 53.09
N LYS A 5 -80.99 -52.12 52.83
CA LYS A 5 -80.14 -51.86 51.65
C LYS A 5 -79.47 -50.47 51.70
N GLN A 6 -78.26 -50.53 52.25
CA GLN A 6 -77.01 -50.00 51.72
C GLN A 6 -77.00 -48.70 50.90
N VAL A 7 -76.28 -47.74 51.49
CA VAL A 7 -75.65 -46.56 50.90
C VAL A 7 -74.84 -46.93 49.63
N VAL A 8 -75.28 -46.48 48.46
CA VAL A 8 -74.47 -46.53 47.23
C VAL A 8 -73.54 -45.32 47.18
N LYS A 9 -72.27 -45.54 47.53
CA LYS A 9 -71.18 -44.55 47.44
C LYS A 9 -70.91 -44.13 45.97
N LYS A 10 -70.73 -42.81 45.81
CA LYS A 10 -70.29 -42.03 44.64
C LYS A 10 -69.35 -42.78 43.66
N LYS A 11 -69.80 -42.94 42.40
CA LYS A 11 -68.97 -43.25 41.21
C LYS A 11 -68.66 -42.02 40.33
N LYS A 12 -68.90 -40.80 40.83
CA LYS A 12 -68.74 -39.53 40.09
C LYS A 12 -67.29 -39.10 39.83
N GLY A 13 -66.29 -39.73 40.45
CA GLY A 13 -64.89 -39.31 40.35
C GLY A 13 -64.14 -39.75 39.08
N LYS A 14 -64.46 -40.91 38.49
CA LYS A 14 -63.74 -41.41 37.29
C LYS A 14 -64.21 -40.75 36.00
N ALA A 15 -65.52 -40.59 35.81
CA ALA A 15 -66.08 -39.89 34.66
C ALA A 15 -65.70 -38.40 34.64
N PHE A 16 -65.65 -37.75 35.81
CA PHE A 16 -65.19 -36.37 35.91
C PHE A 16 -63.70 -36.22 35.57
N LYS A 17 -62.84 -37.15 36.00
CA LYS A 17 -61.42 -37.15 35.61
C LYS A 17 -61.20 -37.34 34.12
N ILE A 18 -61.99 -38.21 33.47
CA ILE A 18 -61.94 -38.41 32.01
C ILE A 18 -62.44 -37.17 31.27
N ALA A 19 -63.54 -36.56 31.73
CA ALA A 19 -64.06 -35.33 31.14
C ALA A 19 -63.05 -34.18 31.26
N VAL A 20 -62.39 -34.05 32.41
CA VAL A 20 -61.33 -33.04 32.63
C VAL A 20 -60.11 -33.33 31.77
N SER A 21 -59.69 -34.59 31.61
CA SER A 21 -58.55 -34.91 30.74
C SER A 21 -58.86 -34.64 29.26
N VAL A 22 -60.06 -34.97 28.79
CA VAL A 22 -60.50 -34.66 27.41
C VAL A 22 -60.59 -33.15 27.21
N PHE A 23 -61.13 -32.41 28.18
CA PHE A 23 -61.18 -30.95 28.13
C PHE A 23 -59.79 -30.31 28.11
N LEU A 24 -58.83 -30.83 28.90
CA LEU A 24 -57.44 -30.37 28.87
C LEU A 24 -56.79 -30.60 27.51
N ILE A 25 -56.99 -31.77 26.88
CA ILE A 25 -56.45 -32.07 25.56
C ILE A 25 -57.05 -31.12 24.51
N LEU A 26 -58.37 -30.88 24.56
CA LEU A 26 -59.04 -29.94 23.66
C LEU A 26 -58.61 -28.49 23.90
N ALA A 27 -58.38 -28.09 25.15
CA ALA A 27 -57.88 -26.78 25.50
C ALA A 27 -56.44 -26.58 24.99
N VAL A 28 -55.59 -27.59 25.08
CA VAL A 28 -54.23 -27.56 24.52
C VAL A 28 -54.27 -27.51 22.99
N ALA A 29 -55.13 -28.29 22.34
CA ALA A 29 -55.30 -28.26 20.89
C ALA A 29 -55.84 -26.90 20.41
N GLY A 30 -56.86 -26.36 21.08
CA GLY A 30 -57.41 -25.04 20.80
C GLY A 30 -56.38 -23.92 21.03
N PHE A 31 -55.62 -24.01 22.11
CA PHE A 31 -54.52 -23.08 22.39
C PHE A 31 -53.44 -23.14 21.30
N LEU A 32 -53.08 -24.32 20.81
CA LEU A 32 -52.16 -24.48 19.67
C LEU A 32 -52.70 -23.83 18.40
N VAL A 33 -53.98 -24.04 18.05
CA VAL A 33 -54.62 -23.43 16.87
C VAL A 33 -54.64 -21.90 16.97
N ILE A 34 -55.05 -21.37 18.12
CA ILE A 34 -55.05 -19.92 18.38
C ILE A 34 -53.62 -19.37 18.34
N SER A 35 -52.66 -20.09 18.91
CA SER A 35 -51.25 -19.71 18.90
C SER A 35 -50.70 -19.60 17.47
N LEU A 36 -51.13 -20.46 16.55
CA LEU A 36 -50.76 -20.41 15.14
C LEU A 36 -51.42 -19.25 14.38
N MET A 37 -52.71 -18.98 14.64
CA MET A 37 -53.43 -17.89 13.97
C MET A 37 -52.92 -16.50 14.37
N TYR A 38 -52.60 -16.29 15.65
CA TYR A 38 -52.20 -14.99 16.18
C TYR A 38 -50.69 -14.81 16.29
N ASN A 39 -49.89 -15.75 15.76
CA ASN A 39 -48.43 -15.80 15.90
C ASN A 39 -47.95 -15.59 17.36
N LEU A 40 -48.69 -16.13 18.33
CA LEU A 40 -48.26 -16.11 19.73
C LEU A 40 -47.02 -16.99 19.88
N PHE A 41 -45.99 -16.48 20.57
CA PHE A 41 -44.79 -17.24 20.93
C PHE A 41 -43.93 -17.75 19.73
N SER A 42 -44.07 -17.15 18.54
CA SER A 42 -43.34 -17.56 17.31
C SER A 42 -43.46 -19.06 16.98
N VAL A 43 -44.56 -19.69 17.41
CA VAL A 43 -44.81 -21.13 17.17
C VAL A 43 -44.99 -21.40 15.68
N ARG A 44 -45.61 -20.46 14.95
CA ARG A 44 -45.74 -20.53 13.48
C ARG A 44 -44.37 -20.51 12.80
N ASP A 45 -43.50 -19.57 13.15
CA ASP A 45 -42.16 -19.45 12.56
C ASP A 45 -41.29 -20.68 12.89
N SER A 46 -41.41 -21.21 14.11
CA SER A 46 -40.68 -22.42 14.54
C SER A 46 -41.16 -23.67 13.80
N LEU A 47 -42.48 -23.83 13.60
CA LEU A 47 -43.04 -24.95 12.85
C LEU A 47 -42.74 -24.84 11.35
N LEU A 48 -42.85 -23.64 10.77
CA LEU A 48 -42.49 -23.40 9.38
C LEU A 48 -41.00 -23.64 9.15
N LYS A 49 -40.12 -23.13 10.01
CA LYS A 49 -38.68 -23.41 9.93
C LYS A 49 -38.37 -24.90 10.03
N THR A 50 -39.09 -25.64 10.89
CA THR A 50 -38.95 -27.10 11.02
C THR A 50 -39.45 -27.84 9.78
N ALA A 51 -40.62 -27.43 9.23
CA ALA A 51 -41.18 -28.00 8.01
C ALA A 51 -40.32 -27.71 6.78
N TYR A 52 -39.83 -26.47 6.63
CA TYR A 52 -38.93 -26.05 5.55
C TYR A 52 -37.52 -26.61 5.72
N SER A 53 -37.07 -26.93 6.93
CA SER A 53 -35.79 -27.62 7.15
C SER A 53 -35.81 -29.10 6.76
N MET A 54 -37.00 -29.68 6.52
CA MET A 54 -37.13 -31.00 5.90
C MET A 54 -37.11 -30.93 4.37
N ASP A 55 -37.23 -29.73 3.78
CA ASP A 55 -37.12 -29.50 2.34
C ASP A 55 -35.63 -29.33 1.97
N PRO A 56 -35.03 -30.29 1.24
CA PRO A 56 -33.61 -30.25 0.91
C PRO A 56 -33.23 -29.02 0.06
N ASP A 57 -34.14 -28.46 -0.74
CA ASP A 57 -33.86 -27.31 -1.59
C ASP A 57 -33.72 -26.02 -0.77
N PHE A 58 -34.50 -25.86 0.30
CA PHE A 58 -34.43 -24.70 1.17
C PHE A 58 -33.15 -24.70 2.03
N VAL A 59 -32.73 -25.86 2.52
CA VAL A 59 -31.46 -26.02 3.26
C VAL A 59 -30.27 -25.73 2.35
N ALA A 60 -30.29 -26.24 1.10
CA ALA A 60 -29.25 -25.96 0.11
C ALA A 60 -29.17 -24.46 -0.24
N ALA A 61 -30.31 -23.78 -0.40
CA ALA A 61 -30.35 -22.35 -0.66
C ALA A 61 -29.80 -21.51 0.50
N GLY A 62 -30.05 -21.92 1.76
CA GLY A 62 -29.47 -21.29 2.94
C GLY A 62 -27.95 -21.44 2.99
N GLN A 63 -27.44 -22.66 2.78
CA GLN A 63 -25.99 -22.93 2.74
C GLN A 63 -25.29 -22.16 1.63
N LEU A 64 -25.90 -22.05 0.45
CA LEU A 64 -25.36 -21.29 -0.66
C LEU A 64 -25.27 -19.78 -0.33
N ARG A 65 -26.28 -19.23 0.35
CA ARG A 65 -26.24 -17.83 0.82
C ARG A 65 -25.13 -17.60 1.82
N ASP A 66 -24.94 -18.51 2.78
CA ASP A 66 -23.86 -18.39 3.77
C ASP A 66 -22.48 -18.48 3.11
N GLN A 67 -22.32 -19.37 2.11
CA GLN A 67 -21.09 -19.47 1.31
C GLN A 67 -20.82 -18.20 0.50
N LEU A 68 -21.85 -17.61 -0.11
CA LEU A 68 -21.73 -16.35 -0.83
C LEU A 68 -21.34 -15.20 0.11
N ALA A 69 -21.97 -15.08 1.27
CA ALA A 69 -21.63 -14.06 2.25
C ALA A 69 -20.18 -14.19 2.75
N GLN A 70 -19.70 -15.42 2.96
CA GLN A 70 -18.29 -15.68 3.28
C GLN A 70 -17.35 -15.28 2.14
N LYS A 71 -17.72 -15.58 0.89
CA LYS A 71 -16.94 -15.22 -0.29
C LYS A 71 -16.89 -13.72 -0.52
N GLU A 72 -18.01 -13.02 -0.34
CA GLU A 72 -18.06 -11.54 -0.41
C GLU A 72 -17.16 -10.92 0.65
N THR A 73 -17.17 -11.45 1.87
CA THR A 73 -16.28 -10.98 2.94
C THR A 73 -14.81 -11.25 2.62
N GLU A 74 -14.47 -12.43 2.10
CA GLU A 74 -13.12 -12.78 1.67
C GLU A 74 -12.63 -11.88 0.52
N LEU A 75 -13.50 -11.59 -0.45
CA LEU A 75 -13.18 -10.70 -1.57
C LEU A 75 -12.97 -9.27 -1.09
N ALA A 76 -13.83 -8.76 -0.22
CA ALA A 76 -13.67 -7.41 0.34
C ALA A 76 -12.35 -7.25 1.12
N ASP A 77 -11.95 -8.25 1.91
CA ASP A 77 -10.65 -8.24 2.61
C ASP A 77 -9.47 -8.28 1.63
N ARG A 78 -9.56 -9.10 0.57
CA ARG A 78 -8.53 -9.16 -0.48
C ARG A 78 -8.42 -7.83 -1.25
N GLU A 79 -9.54 -7.23 -1.64
CA GLU A 79 -9.58 -5.94 -2.32
C GLU A 79 -8.97 -4.83 -1.45
N SER A 80 -9.27 -4.82 -0.15
CA SER A 80 -8.67 -3.88 0.79
C SER A 80 -7.15 -4.05 0.89
N LYS A 81 -6.66 -5.29 0.97
CA LYS A 81 -5.21 -5.59 1.00
C LYS A 81 -4.50 -5.17 -0.28
N VAL A 82 -5.09 -5.50 -1.44
CA VAL A 82 -4.54 -5.10 -2.75
C VAL A 82 -4.49 -3.59 -2.87
N SER A 83 -5.54 -2.88 -2.48
CA SER A 83 -5.56 -1.41 -2.51
C SER A 83 -4.47 -0.80 -1.61
N ALA A 84 -4.25 -1.37 -0.41
CA ALA A 84 -3.19 -0.91 0.48
C ALA A 84 -1.78 -1.18 -0.08
N GLU A 85 -1.56 -2.34 -0.70
CA GLU A 85 -0.31 -2.68 -1.40
C GLU A 85 -0.05 -1.74 -2.58
N GLU A 86 -1.07 -1.42 -3.38
CA GLU A 86 -0.96 -0.50 -4.51
C GLU A 86 -0.60 0.92 -4.06
N GLN A 87 -1.22 1.42 -2.99
CA GLN A 87 -0.87 2.73 -2.41
C GLN A 87 0.57 2.74 -1.90
N ARG A 88 1.00 1.68 -1.21
CA ARG A 88 2.37 1.54 -0.72
C ARG A 88 3.38 1.50 -1.87
N LEU A 89 3.08 0.76 -2.94
CA LEU A 89 3.92 0.70 -4.14
C LEU A 89 4.02 2.06 -4.83
N ALA A 90 2.92 2.81 -4.92
CA ALA A 90 2.93 4.15 -5.49
C ALA A 90 3.82 5.12 -4.68
N GLU A 91 3.74 5.06 -3.34
CA GLU A 91 4.59 5.87 -2.46
C GLU A 91 6.08 5.48 -2.59
N LEU A 92 6.38 4.18 -2.63
CA LEU A 92 7.74 3.69 -2.81
C LEU A 92 8.34 4.10 -4.16
N LYS A 93 7.55 4.01 -5.25
CA LYS A 93 7.97 4.49 -6.57
C LYS A 93 8.31 5.98 -6.55
N LYS A 94 7.44 6.80 -5.94
CA LYS A 94 7.69 8.24 -5.81
C LYS A 94 8.98 8.53 -5.04
N LYS A 95 9.21 7.86 -3.90
CA LYS A 95 10.45 8.01 -3.13
C LYS A 95 11.69 7.57 -3.91
N LEU A 96 11.58 6.51 -4.70
CA LEU A 96 12.67 6.03 -5.54
C LEU A 96 13.00 7.03 -6.64
N ASP A 97 11.99 7.62 -7.28
CA ASP A 97 12.18 8.67 -8.30
C ASP A 97 12.81 9.93 -7.70
N GLU A 98 12.37 10.35 -6.51
CA GLU A 98 12.96 11.48 -5.79
C GLU A 98 14.42 11.22 -5.42
N ARG A 99 14.74 10.03 -4.90
CA ARG A 99 16.11 9.62 -4.59
C ARG A 99 16.99 9.53 -5.82
N LYS A 100 16.45 9.02 -6.94
CA LYS A 100 17.18 8.96 -8.20
C LYS A 100 17.53 10.37 -8.67
N LYS A 101 16.58 11.31 -8.65
CA LYS A 101 16.85 12.72 -8.98
C LYS A 101 17.88 13.35 -8.05
N GLU A 102 17.81 13.08 -6.74
CA GLU A 102 18.79 13.56 -5.78
C GLU A 102 20.19 13.02 -6.08
N LEU A 103 20.30 11.72 -6.41
CA LEU A 103 21.56 11.10 -6.79
C LEU A 103 22.10 11.66 -8.11
N ASP A 104 21.26 11.75 -9.15
CA ASP A 104 21.66 12.30 -10.45
C ASP A 104 22.16 13.76 -10.29
N GLN A 105 21.49 14.55 -9.43
CA GLN A 105 21.91 15.92 -9.11
C GLN A 105 23.24 15.94 -8.35
N ARG A 106 23.38 15.15 -7.28
CA ARG A 106 24.64 15.05 -6.52
C ARG A 106 25.79 14.56 -7.39
N GLU A 107 25.54 13.60 -8.27
CA GLU A 107 26.53 13.08 -9.21
C GLU A 107 26.97 14.19 -10.16
N SER A 108 26.02 14.97 -10.71
CA SER A 108 26.34 16.14 -11.54
C SER A 108 27.10 17.26 -10.82
N GLU A 109 26.87 17.41 -9.52
CA GLU A 109 27.58 18.37 -8.65
C GLU A 109 28.97 17.84 -8.25
N SER A 110 29.14 16.53 -8.12
CA SER A 110 30.40 15.89 -7.73
C SER A 110 31.36 15.63 -8.89
N ILE A 111 30.87 15.58 -10.13
CA ILE A 111 31.72 15.42 -11.31
C ILE A 111 32.34 16.77 -11.64
N PRO A 112 33.67 16.90 -11.58
CA PRO A 112 34.35 18.13 -11.95
C PRO A 112 33.97 18.56 -13.36
N ILE A 113 33.89 19.86 -13.63
CA ILE A 113 33.40 20.42 -14.91
C ILE A 113 34.07 19.76 -16.12
N TYR A 114 35.36 19.45 -16.02
CA TYR A 114 36.17 18.79 -17.06
C TYR A 114 35.92 17.29 -17.28
N ARG A 115 35.11 16.64 -16.42
CA ARG A 115 34.71 15.23 -16.57
C ARG A 115 33.23 15.05 -16.86
N ARG A 116 32.44 16.13 -16.87
CA ARG A 116 31.02 16.01 -17.21
C ARG A 116 30.89 15.55 -18.67
N PRO A 117 29.91 14.68 -18.99
CA PRO A 117 29.62 14.34 -20.37
C PRO A 117 29.21 15.62 -21.12
N MET A 118 30.11 16.13 -21.95
CA MET A 118 29.89 17.30 -22.80
C MET A 118 29.35 16.87 -24.17
N THR A 119 28.53 17.72 -24.76
CA THR A 119 28.19 17.62 -26.20
C THR A 119 29.43 17.88 -27.06
N GLU A 120 29.37 17.49 -28.35
CA GLU A 120 30.48 17.71 -29.29
C GLU A 120 30.80 19.21 -29.45
N ASP A 121 29.77 20.06 -29.45
CA ASP A 121 29.90 21.51 -29.51
C ASP A 121 30.58 22.08 -28.25
N GLU A 122 30.12 21.70 -27.06
CA GLU A 122 30.71 22.14 -25.78
C GLU A 122 32.17 21.70 -25.64
N LEU A 123 32.48 20.47 -26.05
CA LEU A 123 33.86 19.97 -26.07
C LEU A 123 34.73 20.74 -27.08
N GLY A 124 34.15 21.12 -28.22
CA GLY A 124 34.80 21.97 -29.23
C GLY A 124 35.14 23.35 -28.68
N ASP A 125 34.19 23.98 -28.01
CA ASP A 125 34.37 25.28 -27.36
C ASP A 125 35.45 25.22 -26.28
N MET A 126 35.43 24.19 -25.43
CA MET A 126 36.41 24.03 -24.36
C MET A 126 37.84 23.83 -24.91
N LYS A 127 37.99 23.04 -25.97
CA LYS A 127 39.28 22.88 -26.66
C LYS A 127 39.75 24.18 -27.33
N SER A 128 38.81 24.96 -27.89
CA SER A 128 39.12 26.26 -28.48
C SER A 128 39.65 27.24 -27.43
N ILE A 129 38.99 27.31 -26.27
CA ILE A 129 39.43 28.11 -25.12
C ILE A 129 40.82 27.65 -24.65
N GLY A 130 41.01 26.34 -24.44
CA GLY A 130 42.31 25.78 -24.06
C GLY A 130 43.42 26.13 -25.07
N LYS A 131 43.11 26.15 -26.36
CA LYS A 131 44.05 26.55 -27.42
C LYS A 131 44.40 28.03 -27.37
N ILE A 132 43.42 28.92 -27.16
CA ILE A 132 43.65 30.37 -27.04
C ILE A 132 44.64 30.67 -25.91
N TYR A 133 44.41 30.08 -24.73
CA TYR A 133 45.32 30.27 -23.59
C TYR A 133 46.67 29.56 -23.79
N ALA A 134 46.71 28.44 -24.51
CA ALA A 134 47.96 27.74 -24.81
C ALA A 134 48.89 28.50 -25.78
N GLU A 135 48.33 29.37 -26.62
CA GLU A 135 49.08 30.24 -27.55
C GLU A 135 49.47 31.59 -26.91
N MET A 136 48.92 31.91 -25.74
CA MET A 136 49.21 33.12 -24.97
C MET A 136 50.52 32.99 -24.18
N GLN A 137 51.12 34.12 -23.78
CA GLN A 137 52.24 34.07 -22.84
C GLN A 137 51.77 33.49 -21.49
N PRO A 138 52.55 32.57 -20.87
CA PRO A 138 52.11 31.88 -19.66
C PRO A 138 51.69 32.80 -18.51
N GLU A 139 52.41 33.90 -18.32
CA GLU A 139 52.15 34.89 -17.27
C GLU A 139 50.84 35.65 -17.51
N ASP A 140 50.57 36.03 -18.77
CA ASP A 140 49.33 36.71 -19.16
C ASP A 140 48.13 35.76 -19.03
N ALA A 141 48.29 34.51 -19.47
CA ALA A 141 47.27 33.48 -19.34
C ALA A 141 46.95 33.19 -17.88
N ALA A 142 47.96 33.02 -17.02
CA ALA A 142 47.78 32.83 -15.58
C ALA A 142 47.01 33.99 -14.94
N ALA A 143 47.40 35.25 -15.25
CA ALA A 143 46.74 36.43 -14.71
C ALA A 143 45.27 36.54 -15.13
N ILE A 144 44.97 36.27 -16.41
CA ILE A 144 43.60 36.31 -16.93
C ILE A 144 42.76 35.18 -16.33
N LEU A 145 43.30 33.97 -16.24
CA LEU A 145 42.61 32.81 -15.68
C LEU A 145 42.21 33.05 -14.22
N ILE A 146 43.15 33.54 -13.40
CA ILE A 146 42.91 33.88 -11.99
C ILE A 146 41.85 34.98 -11.85
N SER A 147 41.80 35.93 -12.78
CA SER A 147 40.86 37.05 -12.72
C SER A 147 39.44 36.70 -13.16
N LEU A 148 39.27 35.71 -14.04
CA LEU A 148 37.99 35.45 -14.71
C LEU A 148 37.31 34.16 -14.27
N TYR A 149 38.06 33.20 -13.75
CA TYR A 149 37.59 31.84 -13.54
C TYR A 149 37.76 31.38 -12.10
N SER A 150 36.88 30.47 -11.67
CA SER A 150 37.08 29.72 -10.43
C SER A 150 38.25 28.75 -10.57
N THR A 151 38.80 28.24 -9.46
CA THR A 151 39.86 27.22 -9.50
C THR A 151 39.43 25.97 -10.27
N GLU A 152 38.15 25.62 -10.20
CA GLU A 152 37.53 24.48 -10.89
C GLU A 152 37.48 24.69 -12.41
N ASP A 153 37.08 25.89 -12.84
CA ASP A 153 37.06 26.27 -14.25
C ASP A 153 38.48 26.40 -14.82
N MET A 154 39.43 26.92 -14.04
CA MET A 154 40.85 26.96 -14.41
C MET A 154 41.40 25.56 -14.66
N ALA A 155 41.12 24.62 -13.74
CA ALA A 155 41.49 23.22 -13.91
C ALA A 155 40.89 22.63 -15.20
N ALA A 156 39.65 22.98 -15.54
CA ALA A 156 39.02 22.51 -16.77
C ALA A 156 39.69 23.03 -18.04
N VAL A 157 40.00 24.33 -18.10
CA VAL A 157 40.72 24.92 -19.23
C VAL A 157 42.11 24.30 -19.37
N LEU A 158 42.82 24.12 -18.25
CA LEU A 158 44.16 23.51 -18.19
C LEU A 158 44.17 22.02 -18.55
N TYR A 159 43.08 21.29 -18.30
CA TYR A 159 42.92 19.90 -18.67
C TYR A 159 42.79 19.70 -20.18
N HIS A 160 42.16 20.65 -20.89
CA HIS A 160 41.90 20.54 -22.33
C HIS A 160 42.99 21.16 -23.23
N MET A 161 44.11 21.60 -22.66
CA MET A 161 45.28 22.07 -23.42
C MET A 161 46.42 21.04 -23.41
N SER A 162 47.51 21.34 -24.13
CA SER A 162 48.70 20.47 -24.10
C SER A 162 49.36 20.47 -22.72
N GLU A 163 49.88 19.32 -22.28
CA GLU A 163 50.58 19.18 -20.98
C GLU A 163 51.68 20.24 -20.80
N LYS A 164 52.41 20.54 -21.88
CA LYS A 164 53.49 21.54 -21.86
C LYS A 164 52.96 22.95 -21.60
N SER A 165 51.88 23.35 -22.26
CA SER A 165 51.25 24.67 -22.05
C SER A 165 50.65 24.77 -20.66
N SER A 166 49.98 23.71 -20.22
CA SER A 166 49.39 23.64 -18.87
C SER A 166 50.45 23.77 -17.78
N ALA A 167 51.57 23.04 -17.90
CA ALA A 167 52.69 23.14 -16.97
C ALA A 167 53.34 24.53 -16.96
N ALA A 168 53.48 25.18 -18.12
CA ALA A 168 54.04 26.52 -18.20
C ALA A 168 53.14 27.56 -17.50
N ILE A 169 51.83 27.47 -17.71
CA ILE A 169 50.84 28.37 -17.07
C ILE A 169 50.79 28.12 -15.55
N LEU A 170 50.74 26.86 -15.11
CA LEU A 170 50.79 26.50 -13.69
C LEU A 170 52.07 27.03 -13.02
N SER A 171 53.20 26.98 -13.72
CA SER A 171 54.47 27.53 -13.21
C SER A 171 54.47 29.07 -13.11
N ALA A 172 53.59 29.75 -13.84
CA ALA A 172 53.43 31.21 -13.79
C ALA A 172 52.38 31.66 -12.76
N MET A 173 51.62 30.72 -12.16
CA MET A 173 50.66 30.99 -11.09
C MET A 173 51.33 30.99 -9.70
N ASP A 174 50.62 31.55 -8.71
CA ASP A 174 50.99 31.42 -7.30
C ASP A 174 51.04 29.94 -6.88
N THR A 175 52.04 29.57 -6.09
CA THR A 175 52.29 28.16 -5.70
C THR A 175 51.08 27.50 -5.03
N THR A 176 50.32 28.26 -4.22
CA THR A 176 49.11 27.75 -3.57
C THR A 176 48.02 27.42 -4.58
N VAL A 177 47.79 28.29 -5.57
CA VAL A 177 46.78 28.10 -6.61
C VAL A 177 47.17 26.94 -7.52
N ALA A 178 48.44 26.88 -7.94
CA ALA A 178 48.96 25.79 -8.75
C ALA A 178 48.84 24.43 -8.06
N ALA A 179 49.09 24.38 -6.74
CA ALA A 179 48.93 23.16 -5.95
C ALA A 179 47.46 22.74 -5.87
N GLU A 180 46.53 23.67 -5.65
CA GLU A 180 45.09 23.40 -5.58
C GLU A 180 44.54 22.87 -6.91
N ILE A 181 44.92 23.50 -8.03
CA ILE A 181 44.55 23.02 -9.37
C ILE A 181 45.13 21.63 -9.63
N THR A 182 46.40 21.41 -9.28
CA THR A 182 47.05 20.11 -9.47
C THR A 182 46.37 19.02 -8.63
N ASP A 183 46.00 19.32 -7.39
CA ASP A 183 45.27 18.41 -6.50
C ASP A 183 43.92 18.01 -7.10
N MET A 184 43.21 18.97 -7.69
CA MET A 184 41.94 18.75 -8.37
C MET A 184 42.09 17.90 -9.65
N LEU A 185 43.17 18.09 -10.41
CA LEU A 185 43.47 17.27 -11.59
C LEU A 185 43.88 15.84 -11.21
N LEU A 186 44.50 15.64 -10.04
CA LEU A 186 44.98 14.33 -9.55
C LEU A 186 43.89 13.47 -8.90
N HIS A 187 42.96 14.07 -8.16
CA HIS A 187 41.89 13.34 -7.50
C HIS A 187 40.79 12.98 -8.51
N GLU A 188 40.70 11.68 -8.82
CA GLU A 188 39.75 11.03 -9.74
C GLU A 188 38.38 10.73 -9.13
#